data_AF-A0A6G7EK74-F1
#
_entry.id   AF-A0A6G7EK74-F1
#
_cell.length_a   1.000
_cell.length_b   1.000
_cell.length_c   1.000
_cell.angle_alpha   90.00
_cell.angle_beta   90.00
_cell.angle_gamma   90.00
#
_symmetry.space_group_name_H-M   'P 1'
#
loop_
_entity.id
_entity.type
_entity.pdbx_description
1 polymer ?
#
loop_
_entity_poly.entity_id
_entity_poly.type
_entity_poly.pdbx_seq_one_letter_code
_entity_poly.pdbx_strand_id
1 'polypeptide(L)'
;MNAPVQIRKPEVAERLRQRAKSEGKSITELVETMLAERIAADEAQTSEDAARRRAAVEAILARVSAMPRLATWPTDDDFYDEDGLPK
;
A
#
# COMPACT_ATOMS: atom_id res chain seq x y z
N MET A 1 21.47 -4.84 23.98
CA MET A 1 22.20 -5.22 22.76
C MET A 1 21.40 -6.30 22.06
N ASN A 2 21.01 -6.09 20.81
CA ASN A 2 20.29 -7.11 20.04
C ASN A 2 21.27 -8.22 19.64
N ALA A 3 20.85 -9.48 19.75
CA ALA A 3 21.69 -10.62 19.38
C ALA A 3 22.00 -10.59 17.87
N PRO A 4 23.19 -11.04 17.43
CA PRO A 4 23.53 -11.13 16.03
C PRO A 4 22.55 -12.05 15.29
N VAL A 5 22.12 -11.64 14.10
CA VAL A 5 21.24 -12.45 13.24
C VAL A 5 22.00 -13.69 12.78
N GLN A 6 21.52 -14.87 13.16
CA GLN A 6 22.12 -16.15 12.79
C GLN A 6 21.33 -16.83 11.66
N ILE A 7 21.99 -17.05 10.53
CA ILE A 7 21.41 -17.79 9.40
C ILE A 7 21.63 -19.28 9.63
N ARG A 8 20.57 -19.97 10.08
CA ARG A 8 20.64 -21.42 10.40
C ARG A 8 20.71 -22.34 9.17
N LYS A 9 20.32 -21.85 7.99
CA LYS A 9 20.37 -22.61 6.74
C LYS A 9 21.73 -22.38 6.04
N PRO A 10 22.62 -23.39 6.00
CA PRO A 10 23.98 -23.20 5.49
C PRO A 10 24.01 -22.79 4.01
N GLU A 11 23.09 -23.31 3.20
CA GLU A 11 22.96 -22.95 1.79
C GLU A 11 22.68 -21.45 1.58
N VAL A 12 21.87 -20.86 2.45
CA VAL A 12 21.51 -19.43 2.37
C VAL A 12 22.71 -18.58 2.74
N ALA A 13 23.43 -18.96 3.80
CA ALA A 13 24.67 -18.28 4.19
C ALA A 13 25.74 -18.35 3.10
N GLU A 14 25.84 -19.47 2.39
CA GLU A 14 26.77 -19.65 1.29
C GLU A 14 26.40 -18.77 0.08
N ARG A 15 25.11 -18.74 -0.32
CA ARG A 15 24.64 -17.86 -1.40
C ARG A 15 24.90 -16.39 -1.09
N LEU A 16 24.65 -15.95 0.15
CA LEU A 16 24.94 -14.58 0.58
C LEU A 16 26.44 -14.27 0.52
N ARG A 17 27.29 -15.19 0.95
CA ARG A 17 28.75 -15.05 0.84
C ARG A 17 29.21 -14.92 -0.61
N GLN A 18 28.71 -15.78 -1.49
CA GLN A 18 29.05 -15.74 -2.91
C GLN A 18 28.61 -14.44 -3.56
N ARG A 19 27.39 -13.97 -3.26
CA ARG A 19 26.87 -12.71 -3.78
C ARG A 19 27.66 -11.50 -3.26
N ALA A 20 27.94 -11.46 -1.96
CA ALA A 20 28.72 -10.39 -1.34
C ALA A 20 30.12 -10.31 -1.98
N LYS A 21 30.76 -11.47 -2.17
CA LYS A 21 32.05 -11.57 -2.87
C LYS A 21 31.97 -11.08 -4.32
N SER A 22 30.93 -11.43 -5.07
CA SER A 22 30.77 -10.96 -6.46
C SER A 22 30.58 -9.45 -6.58
N GLU A 23 30.03 -8.81 -5.55
CA GLU A 23 29.82 -7.37 -5.49
C GLU A 23 30.95 -6.61 -4.79
N GLY A 24 31.97 -7.30 -4.27
CA GLY A 24 33.04 -6.69 -3.49
C GLY A 24 32.59 -6.10 -2.15
N LYS A 25 31.45 -6.56 -1.63
CA LYS A 25 30.83 -6.07 -0.38
C LYS A 25 31.00 -7.08 0.75
N SER A 26 30.89 -6.61 1.99
CA SER A 26 30.61 -7.48 3.13
C SER A 26 29.18 -8.02 3.08
N ILE A 27 28.90 -9.11 3.81
CA ILE A 27 27.55 -9.67 3.91
C ILE A 27 26.59 -8.63 4.51
N THR A 28 27.05 -7.87 5.50
CA THR A 28 26.24 -6.85 6.16
C THR A 28 25.85 -5.74 5.19
N GLU A 29 26.80 -5.19 4.43
CA GLU A 29 26.54 -4.15 3.42
C GLU A 29 25.63 -4.66 2.30
N LEU A 30 25.81 -5.92 1.87
CA LEU A 30 24.91 -6.55 0.90
C LEU A 30 23.47 -6.60 1.44
N VAL A 31 23.29 -7.11 2.67
CA VAL A 31 21.97 -7.23 3.29
C VAL A 31 21.33 -5.86 3.52
N GLU A 32 22.11 -4.87 3.96
CA GLU A 32 21.67 -3.49 4.12
C GLU A 32 21.18 -2.90 2.79
N THR A 33 21.96 -3.07 1.72
CA THR A 33 21.60 -2.60 0.37
C THR A 33 20.30 -3.27 -0.09
N MET A 34 20.23 -4.60 -0.03
CA MET A 34 19.05 -5.36 -0.45
C MET A 34 17.80 -4.99 0.34
N LEU A 35 17.96 -4.74 1.64
CA LEU A 35 16.86 -4.32 2.50
C LEU A 35 16.37 -2.92 2.13
N ALA A 36 17.28 -1.96 1.94
CA ALA A 36 16.93 -0.61 1.53
C ALA A 36 16.22 -0.58 0.17
N GLU A 37 16.73 -1.31 -0.82
CA GLU A 37 16.09 -1.45 -2.13
C GLU A 37 14.68 -2.06 -2.02
N ARG A 38 14.52 -3.08 -1.17
CA ARG A 38 13.22 -3.72 -0.98
C ARG A 38 12.21 -2.79 -0.31
N ILE A 39 12.62 -2.09 0.75
CA ILE A 39 11.77 -1.12 1.44
C ILE A 39 11.33 -0.02 0.47
N ALA A 40 12.27 0.55 -0.28
CA ALA A 40 11.96 1.59 -1.27
C ALA A 40 10.97 1.11 -2.34
N ALA A 41 11.12 -0.13 -2.81
CA ALA A 41 10.19 -0.73 -3.77
C ALA A 41 8.79 -0.94 -3.16
N ASP A 42 8.70 -1.43 -1.93
CA ASP A 42 7.42 -1.66 -1.24
C ASP A 42 6.70 -0.32 -0.93
N GLU A 43 7.45 0.74 -0.58
CA GLU A 43 6.93 2.09 -0.39
C GLU A 43 6.41 2.71 -1.70
N ALA A 44 7.18 2.59 -2.79
CA ALA A 44 6.76 3.06 -4.11
C ALA A 44 5.47 2.36 -4.58
N GLN A 45 5.41 1.03 -4.44
CA GLN A 45 4.22 0.25 -4.78
C GLN A 45 2.99 0.69 -3.98
N THR A 46 3.16 0.91 -2.67
CA THR A 46 2.07 1.37 -1.80
C THR A 46 1.56 2.74 -2.21
N SER A 47 2.47 3.66 -2.53
CA SER A 47 2.14 5.01 -3.02
C SER A 47 1.39 4.98 -4.35
N GLU A 48 1.87 4.18 -5.31
CA GLU A 48 1.21 4.01 -6.61
C GLU A 48 -0.18 3.39 -6.47
N ASP A 49 -0.35 2.39 -5.61
CA ASP A 49 -1.65 1.77 -5.35
C ASP A 49 -2.64 2.75 -4.71
N ALA A 50 -2.17 3.65 -3.84
CA ALA A 50 -3.00 4.69 -3.23
C ALA A 50 -3.40 5.75 -4.27
N ALA A 51 -2.47 6.20 -5.10
CA ALA A 51 -2.72 7.15 -6.18
C ALA A 51 -3.73 6.59 -7.20
N ARG A 52 -3.55 5.32 -7.61
CA ARG A 52 -4.46 4.62 -8.53
C ARG A 52 -5.87 4.50 -7.96
N ARG A 53 -5.99 4.15 -6.67
CA ARG A 53 -7.29 4.08 -5.98
C ARG A 53 -7.98 5.45 -5.94
N ARG A 54 -7.24 6.53 -5.64
CA ARG A 54 -7.79 7.89 -5.63
C ARG A 54 -8.26 8.32 -7.01
N ALA A 55 -7.45 8.10 -8.05
CA ALA A 55 -7.84 8.41 -9.43
C ALA A 55 -9.09 7.64 -9.88
N ALA A 56 -9.24 6.38 -9.49
CA ALA A 56 -10.44 5.59 -9.78
C ALA A 56 -11.70 6.17 -9.10
N VAL A 57 -11.59 6.60 -7.84
CA VAL A 57 -12.69 7.26 -7.11
C VAL A 57 -13.07 8.58 -7.77
N GLU A 58 -12.09 9.42 -8.10
CA GLU A 58 -12.32 10.71 -8.77
C GLU A 58 -12.99 10.54 -10.13
N ALA A 59 -12.58 9.54 -10.91
CA ALA A 59 -13.21 9.23 -12.19
C ALA A 59 -14.69 8.81 -12.04
N ILE A 60 -15.01 8.01 -11.01
CA ILE A 60 -16.38 7.62 -10.71
C ILE A 60 -17.21 8.83 -10.28
N LEU A 61 -16.68 9.66 -9.36
CA LEU A 61 -17.37 10.87 -8.90
C LEU A 61 -17.62 11.85 -10.04
N ALA A 62 -16.64 12.06 -10.92
CA ALA A 62 -16.78 12.91 -12.10
C ALA A 62 -17.86 12.37 -13.07
N ARG A 63 -17.92 11.04 -13.26
CA ARG A 63 -18.95 10.42 -14.08
C ARG A 63 -20.34 10.61 -13.47
N VAL A 64 -20.49 10.41 -12.16
CA VAL A 64 -21.77 10.56 -11.46
C VAL A 64 -22.21 12.03 -11.43
N SER A 65 -21.29 12.97 -11.17
CA SER A 65 -21.61 14.39 -11.11
C SER A 65 -22.04 14.97 -12.46
N ALA A 66 -21.56 14.39 -13.57
CA ALA A 66 -21.97 14.76 -14.91
C ALA A 66 -23.36 14.23 -15.32
N MET A 67 -23.96 13.31 -14.53
CA MET A 67 -25.29 12.77 -14.85
C MET A 67 -26.38 13.81 -14.59
N PRO A 68 -27.44 13.85 -15.42
CA PRO A 68 -28.59 14.71 -15.18
C PRO A 68 -29.28 14.32 -13.87
N ARG A 69 -29.66 15.32 -13.07
CA ARG A 69 -30.48 15.09 -11.86
C ARG A 69 -31.91 14.79 -12.28
N LEU A 70 -32.37 13.56 -12.03
CA LEU A 70 -33.72 13.10 -12.39
C LEU A 70 -34.77 13.44 -11.31
N ALA A 71 -34.32 13.67 -10.07
CA ALA A 71 -35.17 14.06 -8.94
C ALA A 71 -34.36 14.89 -7.95
N THR A 72 -35.07 15.60 -7.06
CA THR A 72 -34.47 16.20 -5.87
C THR A 72 -33.97 15.09 -4.94
N TRP A 73 -32.87 15.34 -4.24
CA TRP A 73 -32.42 14.43 -3.19
C TRP A 73 -33.49 14.34 -2.11
N PRO A 74 -33.84 13.12 -1.65
CA PRO A 74 -34.74 12.99 -0.53
C PRO A 74 -34.10 13.61 0.71
N THR A 75 -34.96 14.18 1.53
CA THR A 75 -34.67 14.73 2.85
C THR A 75 -35.05 13.71 3.92
N ASP A 76 -34.64 13.97 5.15
CA ASP A 76 -35.02 13.12 6.28
C ASP A 76 -36.56 13.06 6.43
N ASP A 77 -37.28 14.14 6.06
CA ASP A 77 -38.74 14.20 6.09
C ASP A 77 -39.42 13.18 5.14
N ASP A 78 -38.71 12.73 4.10
CA ASP A 78 -39.20 11.71 3.17
C ASP A 78 -39.12 10.30 3.77
N PHE A 79 -38.31 10.09 4.82
CA PHE A 79 -38.07 8.78 5.44
C PHE A 79 -38.56 8.68 6.90
N TYR A 80 -38.59 9.81 7.59
CA TYR A 80 -38.88 9.88 9.02
C TYR A 80 -40.08 10.79 9.31
N ASP A 81 -40.81 10.48 10.38
CA ASP A 81 -41.87 11.33 10.91
C ASP A 81 -41.31 12.47 11.79
N GLU A 82 -42.22 13.29 12.33
CA GLU A 82 -41.88 14.46 13.14
C GLU A 82 -41.15 14.11 14.45
N ASP A 83 -41.25 12.86 14.90
CA ASP A 83 -40.53 12.31 16.06
C ASP A 83 -39.22 11.62 15.67
N GLY A 84 -38.89 11.58 14.36
CA GLY A 84 -37.70 10.94 13.82
C GLY A 84 -37.82 9.42 13.70
N LEU A 85 -39.03 8.86 13.76
CA LEU A 85 -39.28 7.43 13.58
C LEU A 85 -39.49 7.10 12.09
N PRO A 86 -39.08 5.90 11.62
CA PRO A 86 -39.31 5.49 10.24
C PRO A 86 -40.80 5.45 9.91
N LYS A 87 -41.18 6.05 8.78
CA LYS A 87 -42.53 5.97 8.22
C LYS A 87 -42.81 4.64 7.53
#